data_AF-A0A0N9XMF2-F1
#
_entry.id   AF-A0A0N9XMF2-F1
#
_cell.length_a   1.000
_cell.length_b   1.000
_cell.length_c   1.000
_cell.angle_alpha   90.00
_cell.angle_beta   90.00
_cell.angle_gamma   90.00
#
_symmetry.space_group_name_H-M   'P 1'
#
loop_
_entity.id
_entity.type
_entity.pdbx_description
1 polymer ?
#
loop_
_entity_poly.entity_id
_entity_poly.type
_entity_poly.pdbx_seq_one_letter_code
_entity_poly.pdbx_strand_id
1 'polypeptide(L)'
;MSQLSFFSAESVPPAVADLTGVLAGPGQIVLAGNGGRQAARISVVVDELWRARGLAQMISEAGLVSEISSTDENNPLVRTALDPQLMLIAGEWTRGAVKTVPAGWLPGARELRAWTLAAGTPEAEDRYLLGLDPHAPDTHAALAAAMMRVGIAPTLIGTRGAHPALRISGRRRLSRLVENVGEPPGEASALAHWPRI
;
A
#
# COMPACT_ATOMS: atom_id res chain seq x y z
N MET A 1 29.31 -26.37 -0.32
CA MET A 1 28.89 -25.46 -1.41
C MET A 1 27.37 -25.44 -1.41
N SER A 2 26.78 -24.40 -0.82
CA SER A 2 25.33 -24.19 -0.79
C SER A 2 24.98 -23.27 -1.94
N GLN A 3 24.30 -23.82 -2.95
CA GLN A 3 23.81 -23.09 -4.09
C GLN A 3 22.73 -22.11 -3.63
N LEU A 4 23.03 -20.81 -3.70
CA LEU A 4 22.06 -19.73 -3.49
C LEU A 4 21.01 -19.82 -4.61
N SER A 5 19.79 -20.18 -4.24
CA SER A 5 18.64 -20.09 -5.11
C SER A 5 18.28 -18.62 -5.28
N PHE A 6 18.71 -18.03 -6.40
CA PHE A 6 18.18 -16.76 -6.89
C PHE A 6 16.80 -17.04 -7.49
N PHE A 7 15.75 -17.04 -6.66
CA PHE A 7 14.42 -16.72 -7.17
C PHE A 7 14.46 -15.23 -7.50
N SER A 8 14.71 -14.91 -8.78
CA SER A 8 14.58 -13.54 -9.27
C SER A 8 13.17 -13.05 -8.97
N ALA A 9 13.06 -12.10 -8.04
CA ALA A 9 11.84 -11.36 -7.76
C ALA A 9 11.31 -10.58 -9.00
N GLU A 10 12.09 -10.53 -10.07
CA GLU A 10 11.72 -10.00 -11.40
C GLU A 10 10.85 -10.94 -12.25
N SER A 11 10.52 -12.15 -11.77
CA SER A 11 9.82 -13.15 -12.60
C SER A 11 8.29 -13.09 -12.54
N VAL A 12 7.70 -12.34 -11.61
CA VAL A 12 6.24 -12.23 -11.47
C VAL A 12 5.77 -10.91 -12.11
N PRO A 13 4.91 -10.95 -13.13
CA PRO A 13 4.38 -9.75 -13.75
C PRO A 13 3.52 -8.96 -12.73
N PRO A 14 3.47 -7.62 -12.83
CA PRO A 14 2.55 -6.83 -12.03
C PRO A 14 1.11 -7.33 -12.16
N ALA A 15 0.37 -7.30 -11.06
CA ALA A 15 -0.98 -7.79 -10.97
C ALA A 15 -1.87 -6.83 -10.19
N VAL A 16 -3.19 -6.92 -10.42
CA VAL A 16 -4.18 -6.08 -9.73
C VAL A 16 -4.13 -6.25 -8.20
N ALA A 17 -3.72 -7.44 -7.71
CA ALA A 17 -3.53 -7.72 -6.29
C ALA A 17 -2.43 -6.89 -5.62
N ASP A 18 -1.43 -6.42 -6.38
CA ASP A 18 -0.34 -5.58 -5.87
C ASP A 18 -0.88 -4.26 -5.28
N LEU A 19 -2.01 -3.79 -5.80
CA LEU A 19 -2.67 -2.56 -5.35
C LEU A 19 -3.32 -2.71 -3.97
N THR A 20 -3.44 -3.92 -3.42
CA THR A 20 -3.97 -4.14 -2.07
C THR A 20 -3.12 -3.49 -0.99
N GLY A 21 -1.84 -3.20 -1.26
CA GLY A 21 -1.01 -2.37 -0.40
C GLY A 21 -1.57 -0.97 -0.15
N VAL A 22 -2.31 -0.40 -1.11
CA VAL A 22 -3.03 0.87 -0.93
C VAL A 22 -4.14 0.75 0.13
N LEU A 23 -4.80 -0.40 0.20
CA LEU A 23 -5.91 -0.69 1.12
C LEU A 23 -5.42 -1.05 2.53
N ALA A 24 -4.19 -1.52 2.67
CA ALA A 24 -3.52 -1.65 3.96
C ALA A 24 -3.28 -0.27 4.64
N GLY A 25 -3.17 0.78 3.84
CA GLY A 25 -3.12 2.16 4.28
C GLY A 25 -4.48 2.88 4.19
N PRO A 26 -4.49 4.21 3.99
CA PRO A 26 -5.70 5.03 3.98
C PRO A 26 -6.54 4.89 2.71
N GLY A 27 -6.06 4.18 1.69
CA GLY A 27 -6.77 4.03 0.43
C GLY A 27 -8.05 3.22 0.56
N GLN A 28 -9.02 3.49 -0.30
CA GLN A 28 -10.35 2.89 -0.26
C GLN A 28 -10.62 2.13 -1.55
N ILE A 29 -11.50 1.13 -1.46
CA ILE A 29 -12.10 0.49 -2.62
C ILE A 29 -13.61 0.74 -2.60
N VAL A 30 -14.15 1.23 -3.71
CA VAL A 30 -15.58 1.56 -3.84
C VAL A 30 -16.18 0.74 -4.97
N LEU A 31 -17.30 0.10 -4.69
CA LEU A 31 -18.13 -0.59 -5.66
C LEU A 31 -19.02 0.41 -6.40
N ALA A 32 -19.15 0.25 -7.71
CA ALA A 32 -20.16 0.92 -8.52
C ALA A 32 -20.84 -0.09 -9.43
N GLY A 33 -22.15 0.09 -9.63
CA GLY A 33 -22.90 -0.74 -10.55
C GLY A 33 -24.07 0.03 -11.15
N ASN A 34 -24.27 -0.13 -12.45
CA ASN A 34 -25.50 0.26 -13.13
C ASN A 34 -25.86 -0.83 -14.15
N GLY A 35 -27.15 -1.16 -14.26
CA GLY A 35 -27.65 -2.08 -15.29
C GLY A 35 -27.02 -3.48 -15.32
N GLY A 36 -26.64 -4.03 -14.16
CA GLY A 36 -26.11 -5.40 -14.05
C GLY A 36 -24.60 -5.56 -14.30
N ARG A 37 -23.87 -4.50 -14.65
CA ARG A 37 -22.40 -4.52 -14.70
C ARG A 37 -21.85 -3.88 -13.43
N GLN A 38 -21.17 -4.69 -12.62
CA GLN A 38 -20.48 -4.22 -11.41
C GLN A 38 -19.00 -4.02 -11.72
N ALA A 39 -18.45 -2.96 -11.17
CA ALA A 39 -17.03 -2.62 -11.22
C ALA A 39 -16.62 -2.01 -9.89
N ALA A 40 -15.32 -2.01 -9.60
CA ALA A 40 -14.80 -1.33 -8.43
C ALA A 40 -13.70 -0.34 -8.81
N ARG A 41 -13.35 0.52 -7.87
CA ARG A 41 -12.25 1.47 -8.01
C ARG A 41 -11.47 1.55 -6.73
N ILE A 42 -10.14 1.50 -6.83
CA ILE A 42 -9.24 1.85 -5.74
C ILE A 42 -8.90 3.34 -5.84
N SER A 43 -8.87 4.05 -4.71
CA SER A 43 -8.47 5.46 -4.64
C SER A 43 -7.75 5.78 -3.34
N VAL A 44 -6.79 6.70 -3.39
CA VAL A 44 -6.12 7.22 -2.19
C VAL A 44 -5.73 8.69 -2.38
N VAL A 45 -5.96 9.48 -1.33
CA VAL A 45 -5.44 10.84 -1.22
C VAL A 45 -4.05 10.76 -0.58
N VAL A 46 -3.08 11.44 -1.17
CA VAL A 46 -1.69 11.48 -0.70
C VAL A 46 -1.25 12.92 -0.49
N ASP A 47 -0.19 13.13 0.29
CA ASP A 47 0.34 14.46 0.61
C ASP A 47 1.12 15.09 -0.57
N GLU A 48 1.71 14.26 -1.42
CA GLU A 48 2.65 14.70 -2.46
C GLU A 48 2.37 14.08 -3.83
N LEU A 49 2.53 14.87 -4.89
CA LEU A 49 2.19 14.45 -6.26
C LEU A 49 3.07 13.28 -6.76
N TRP A 50 4.32 13.17 -6.31
CA TRP A 50 5.21 12.07 -6.68
C TRP A 50 4.68 10.72 -6.20
N ARG A 51 3.98 10.68 -5.05
CA ARG A 51 3.31 9.46 -4.56
C ARG A 51 2.17 9.06 -5.48
N ALA A 52 1.35 10.03 -5.88
CA ALA A 52 0.25 9.81 -6.81
C ALA A 52 0.76 9.29 -8.17
N ARG A 53 1.87 9.83 -8.67
CA ARG A 53 2.52 9.36 -9.91
C ARG A 53 3.08 7.95 -9.77
N GLY A 54 3.77 7.64 -8.68
CA GLY A 54 4.28 6.28 -8.42
C GLY A 54 3.17 5.25 -8.33
N LEU A 55 2.06 5.58 -7.67
CA LEU A 55 0.87 4.72 -7.61
C LEU A 55 0.19 4.60 -8.99
N ALA A 56 0.08 5.69 -9.75
CA ALA A 56 -0.47 5.65 -11.11
C ALA A 56 0.35 4.76 -12.05
N GLN A 57 1.68 4.76 -11.91
CA GLN A 57 2.55 3.83 -12.60
C GLN A 57 2.23 2.38 -12.22
N MET A 58 2.13 2.06 -10.92
CA MET A 58 1.77 0.72 -10.47
C MET A 58 0.39 0.27 -10.97
N ILE A 59 -0.59 1.19 -11.00
CA ILE A 59 -1.93 0.93 -11.55
C ILE A 59 -1.83 0.57 -13.04
N SER A 60 -1.04 1.34 -13.81
CA SER A 60 -0.84 1.11 -15.24
C SER A 60 -0.10 -0.19 -15.52
N GLU A 61 0.92 -0.51 -14.72
CA GLU A 61 1.67 -1.77 -14.79
C GLU A 61 0.78 -2.99 -14.52
N ALA A 62 -0.19 -2.86 -13.61
CA ALA A 62 -1.19 -3.90 -13.32
C ALA A 62 -2.28 -4.03 -14.42
N GLY A 63 -2.19 -3.26 -15.50
CA GLY A 63 -3.12 -3.30 -16.64
C GLY A 63 -4.39 -2.47 -16.45
N LEU A 64 -4.44 -1.60 -15.45
CA LEU A 64 -5.59 -0.73 -15.17
C LEU A 64 -5.35 0.70 -15.64
N VAL A 65 -6.42 1.44 -15.90
CA VAL A 65 -6.33 2.88 -16.21
C VAL A 65 -6.22 3.67 -14.91
N SER A 66 -5.18 4.51 -14.79
CA SER A 66 -5.01 5.43 -13.65
C SER A 66 -5.51 6.84 -13.97
N GLU A 67 -6.09 7.50 -12.97
CA GLU A 67 -6.43 8.92 -12.99
C GLU A 67 -5.78 9.62 -11.79
N ILE A 68 -5.13 10.76 -12.04
CA ILE A 68 -4.65 11.67 -10.99
C ILE A 68 -5.48 12.96 -11.07
N SER A 69 -6.02 13.37 -9.93
CA SER A 69 -6.72 14.64 -9.74
C SER A 69 -6.30 15.27 -8.42
N SER A 70 -7.00 16.31 -7.97
CA SER A 70 -6.87 16.85 -6.62
C SER A 70 -8.21 16.79 -5.88
N THR A 71 -8.18 16.76 -4.56
CA THR A 71 -9.35 17.04 -3.72
C THR A 71 -9.69 18.53 -3.72
N ASP A 72 -10.82 18.91 -3.13
CA ASP A 72 -11.20 20.33 -2.95
C ASP A 72 -10.19 21.10 -2.07
N GLU A 73 -9.49 20.39 -1.19
CA GLU A 73 -8.39 20.91 -0.35
C GLU A 73 -7.04 20.94 -1.09
N ASN A 74 -7.04 20.69 -2.40
CA ASN A 74 -5.86 20.65 -3.27
C ASN A 74 -4.83 19.55 -2.92
N ASN A 75 -5.25 18.48 -2.25
CA ASN A 75 -4.40 17.31 -2.02
C ASN A 75 -4.45 16.37 -3.24
N PRO A 76 -3.31 15.84 -3.72
CA PRO A 76 -3.29 14.87 -4.80
C PRO A 76 -4.13 13.62 -4.50
N LEU A 77 -4.99 13.24 -5.44
CA LEU A 77 -5.81 12.03 -5.42
C LEU A 77 -5.42 11.15 -6.61
N VAL A 78 -5.04 9.91 -6.36
CA VAL A 78 -4.85 8.90 -7.40
C VAL A 78 -5.92 7.83 -7.27
N ARG A 79 -6.46 7.39 -8.41
CA ARG A 79 -7.47 6.34 -8.46
C ARG A 79 -7.38 5.52 -9.73
N THR A 80 -7.93 4.32 -9.72
CA THR A 80 -8.20 3.57 -10.96
C THR A 80 -9.44 4.14 -11.65
N ALA A 81 -9.62 3.88 -12.94
CA ALA A 81 -10.96 3.87 -13.51
C ALA A 81 -11.83 2.78 -12.82
N LEU A 82 -13.15 2.84 -13.01
CA LEU A 82 -14.01 1.72 -12.61
C LEU A 82 -13.69 0.51 -13.47
N ASP A 83 -13.28 -0.59 -12.83
CA ASP A 83 -12.85 -1.80 -13.53
C ASP A 83 -13.44 -3.08 -12.89
N PRO A 84 -13.98 -4.03 -13.69
CA PRO A 84 -14.45 -5.33 -13.19
C PRO A 84 -13.35 -6.21 -12.55
N GLN A 85 -12.07 -6.06 -12.93
CA GLN A 85 -10.97 -6.83 -12.36
C GLN A 85 -10.79 -6.58 -10.85
N LEU A 86 -11.25 -5.43 -10.36
CA LEU A 86 -11.19 -5.05 -8.95
C LEU A 86 -12.30 -5.66 -8.10
N MET A 87 -13.28 -6.35 -8.69
CA MET A 87 -14.44 -6.88 -7.97
C MET A 87 -14.07 -7.94 -6.92
N LEU A 88 -13.10 -8.81 -7.23
CA LEU A 88 -12.62 -9.81 -6.27
C LEU A 88 -11.97 -9.13 -5.06
N ILE A 89 -11.09 -8.16 -5.30
CA ILE A 89 -10.46 -7.37 -4.24
C ILE A 89 -11.53 -6.65 -3.42
N ALA A 90 -12.54 -6.05 -4.06
CA ALA A 90 -13.60 -5.36 -3.35
C ALA A 90 -14.38 -6.31 -2.42
N GLY A 91 -14.72 -7.51 -2.88
CA GLY A 91 -15.40 -8.52 -2.07
C GLY A 91 -14.57 -9.03 -0.89
N GLU A 92 -13.26 -9.11 -1.04
CA GLU A 92 -12.34 -9.58 0.02
C GLU A 92 -12.00 -8.50 1.05
N TRP A 93 -11.89 -7.24 0.61
CA TRP A 93 -11.47 -6.11 1.43
C TRP A 93 -12.64 -5.32 2.03
N THR A 94 -13.88 -5.66 1.72
CA THR A 94 -15.05 -4.98 2.29
C THR A 94 -16.04 -5.95 2.90
N ARG A 95 -16.65 -5.54 4.01
CA ARG A 95 -17.82 -6.19 4.61
C ARG A 95 -18.92 -5.16 4.75
N GLY A 96 -19.82 -5.12 3.75
CA GLY A 96 -20.74 -4.00 3.60
C GLY A 96 -19.96 -2.73 3.28
N ALA A 97 -20.15 -1.67 4.07
CA ALA A 97 -19.44 -0.39 3.89
C ALA A 97 -18.10 -0.30 4.65
N VAL A 98 -17.70 -1.36 5.37
CA VAL A 98 -16.53 -1.34 6.26
C VAL A 98 -15.34 -2.01 5.57
N LYS A 99 -14.17 -1.35 5.63
CA LYS A 99 -12.88 -1.92 5.21
C LYS A 99 -12.47 -3.07 6.14
N THR A 100 -12.01 -4.17 5.56
CA THR A 100 -11.52 -5.35 6.27
C THR A 100 -10.21 -5.84 5.65
N VAL A 101 -9.51 -6.73 6.32
CA VAL A 101 -8.31 -7.39 5.80
C VAL A 101 -8.65 -8.85 5.47
N PRO A 102 -8.39 -9.34 4.26
CA PRO A 102 -8.67 -10.73 3.90
C PRO A 102 -7.91 -11.71 4.81
N ALA A 103 -8.56 -12.82 5.15
CA ALA A 103 -7.93 -13.85 5.97
C ALA A 103 -6.70 -14.41 5.24
N GLY A 104 -5.55 -14.36 5.90
CA GLY A 104 -4.31 -14.88 5.35
C GLY A 104 -3.55 -13.93 4.43
N TRP A 105 -4.05 -12.71 4.15
CA TRP A 105 -3.32 -11.71 3.37
C TRP A 105 -1.92 -11.46 3.95
N LEU A 106 -0.91 -11.45 3.07
CA LEU A 106 0.49 -11.18 3.37
C LEU A 106 1.02 -10.25 2.28
N PRO A 107 1.61 -9.09 2.63
CA PRO A 107 2.12 -8.18 1.62
C PRO A 107 3.41 -8.72 1.00
N GLY A 108 3.47 -8.76 -0.32
CA GLY A 108 4.70 -8.95 -1.09
C GLY A 108 5.42 -7.63 -1.34
N ALA A 109 6.45 -7.68 -2.20
CA ALA A 109 7.27 -6.52 -2.56
C ALA A 109 6.43 -5.36 -3.11
N ARG A 110 5.52 -5.65 -4.06
CA ARG A 110 4.69 -4.63 -4.71
C ARG A 110 3.61 -4.10 -3.77
N GLU A 111 2.98 -4.93 -2.92
CA GLU A 111 2.05 -4.43 -1.90
C GLU A 111 2.75 -3.53 -0.88
N LEU A 112 3.97 -3.89 -0.43
CA LEU A 112 4.76 -3.03 0.46
C LEU A 112 5.14 -1.71 -0.21
N ARG A 113 5.47 -1.74 -1.51
CA ARG A 113 5.72 -0.52 -2.29
C ARG A 113 4.48 0.36 -2.40
N ALA A 114 3.32 -0.21 -2.73
CA ALA A 114 2.06 0.52 -2.80
C ALA A 114 1.69 1.16 -1.45
N TRP A 115 1.87 0.42 -0.35
CA TRP A 115 1.63 0.94 0.99
C TRP A 115 2.60 2.08 1.36
N THR A 116 3.88 1.92 1.02
CA THR A 116 4.91 2.95 1.24
C THR A 116 4.62 4.22 0.45
N LEU A 117 4.19 4.11 -0.81
CA LEU A 117 3.75 5.25 -1.60
C LEU A 117 2.51 5.91 -0.99
N ALA A 118 1.53 5.13 -0.58
CA ALA A 118 0.27 5.64 -0.03
C ALA A 118 0.44 6.34 1.33
N ALA A 119 1.29 5.83 2.22
CA ALA A 119 1.35 6.30 3.60
C ALA A 119 2.69 6.05 4.33
N GLY A 120 3.79 5.89 3.59
CA GLY A 120 5.13 5.72 4.18
C GLY A 120 5.76 7.03 4.63
N THR A 121 6.35 7.08 5.83
CA THR A 121 7.03 8.28 6.34
C THR A 121 8.27 7.92 7.17
N PRO A 122 9.42 8.59 6.99
CA PRO A 122 10.55 8.44 7.90
C PRO A 122 10.23 9.06 9.27
N GLU A 123 10.61 8.39 10.36
CA GLU A 123 10.46 8.92 11.74
C GLU A 123 11.81 9.34 12.33
N ALA A 124 12.84 8.51 12.12
CA ALA A 124 14.22 8.74 12.54
C ALA A 124 15.16 7.93 11.63
N GLU A 125 16.48 8.04 11.86
CA GLU A 125 17.50 7.37 11.03
C GLU A 125 17.26 5.85 10.88
N ASP A 126 16.82 5.17 11.94
CA ASP A 126 16.58 3.72 11.96
C ASP A 126 15.09 3.34 12.10
N ARG A 127 14.18 4.28 11.81
CA ARG A 127 12.74 4.09 12.00
C ARG A 127 11.91 4.61 10.84
N TYR A 128 11.01 3.75 10.37
CA TYR A 128 10.07 4.04 9.30
C TYR A 128 8.64 3.74 9.73
N LEU A 129 7.69 4.54 9.28
CA LEU A 129 6.27 4.37 9.54
C LEU A 129 5.57 3.94 8.26
N LEU A 130 4.72 2.91 8.38
CA LEU A 130 3.67 2.64 7.41
C LEU A 130 2.34 3.07 8.03
N GLY A 131 1.76 4.15 7.52
CA GLY A 131 0.50 4.69 8.01
C GLY A 131 -0.66 3.73 7.78
N LEU A 132 -1.55 3.64 8.77
CA LEU A 132 -2.78 2.83 8.74
C LEU A 132 -3.98 3.74 8.51
N ASP A 133 -5.12 3.15 8.13
CA ASP A 133 -6.36 3.89 8.00
C ASP A 133 -6.93 4.28 9.39
N PRO A 134 -7.05 5.58 9.73
CA PRO A 134 -7.70 6.01 10.98
C PRO A 134 -9.19 5.68 11.03
N HIS A 135 -9.85 5.48 9.89
CA HIS A 135 -11.26 5.15 9.79
C HIS A 135 -11.56 3.66 9.79
N ALA A 136 -10.53 2.80 9.84
CA ALA A 136 -10.68 1.35 9.89
C ALA A 136 -9.80 0.70 10.99
N PRO A 137 -9.99 1.07 12.28
CA PRO A 137 -9.16 0.59 13.38
C PRO A 137 -9.16 -0.94 13.53
N ASP A 138 -10.24 -1.61 13.15
CA ASP A 138 -10.37 -3.07 13.21
C ASP A 138 -9.39 -3.80 12.26
N THR A 139 -8.79 -3.10 11.30
CA THR A 139 -7.78 -3.65 10.38
C THR A 139 -6.38 -3.68 10.99
N HIS A 140 -6.09 -2.85 11.98
CA HIS A 140 -4.71 -2.55 12.41
C HIS A 140 -3.98 -3.78 12.95
N ALA A 141 -4.65 -4.57 13.80
CA ALA A 141 -4.05 -5.77 14.38
C ALA A 141 -3.75 -6.85 13.32
N ALA A 142 -4.65 -7.02 12.34
CA ALA A 142 -4.47 -7.97 11.26
C ALA A 142 -3.29 -7.58 10.35
N LEU A 143 -3.16 -6.30 10.02
CA LEU A 143 -2.04 -5.78 9.23
C LEU A 143 -0.70 -5.90 9.97
N ALA A 144 -0.67 -5.63 11.28
CA ALA A 144 0.51 -5.85 12.11
C ALA A 144 0.94 -7.34 12.12
N ALA A 145 -0.03 -8.25 12.25
CA ALA A 145 0.22 -9.69 12.21
C ALA A 145 0.72 -10.16 10.83
N ALA A 146 0.19 -9.61 9.74
CA ALA A 146 0.68 -9.89 8.38
C ALA A 146 2.14 -9.47 8.21
N MET A 147 2.51 -8.28 8.70
CA MET A 147 3.90 -7.79 8.71
C MET A 147 4.85 -8.69 9.51
N MET A 148 4.40 -9.20 10.67
CA MET A 148 5.19 -10.17 11.45
C MET A 148 5.44 -11.47 10.66
N ARG A 149 4.42 -11.97 9.94
CA ARG A 149 4.51 -13.21 9.14
C ARG A 149 5.45 -13.09 7.94
N VAL A 150 5.61 -11.90 7.35
CA VAL A 150 6.63 -11.63 6.32
C VAL A 150 8.00 -11.25 6.90
N GLY A 151 8.16 -11.33 8.23
CA GLY A 151 9.44 -11.15 8.91
C GLY A 151 9.83 -9.69 9.18
N ILE A 152 8.88 -8.76 9.10
CA ILE A 152 9.06 -7.34 9.43
C ILE A 152 8.18 -7.03 10.66
N ALA A 153 8.62 -7.44 11.85
CA ALA A 153 7.84 -7.25 13.08
C ALA A 153 7.72 -5.76 13.47
N PRO A 154 6.53 -5.13 13.34
CA PRO A 154 6.36 -3.71 13.64
C PRO A 154 5.88 -3.49 15.07
N THR A 155 5.93 -2.24 15.52
CA THR A 155 5.18 -1.76 16.70
C THR A 155 3.97 -0.96 16.22
N LEU A 156 2.78 -1.35 16.64
CA LEU A 156 1.56 -0.58 16.35
C LEU A 156 1.52 0.66 17.25
N ILE A 157 1.35 1.84 16.66
CA ILE A 157 1.39 3.14 17.33
C ILE A 157 0.22 4.02 16.90
N GLY A 158 -0.08 5.07 17.67
CA GLY A 158 -1.03 6.10 17.26
C GLY A 158 -2.50 5.63 17.16
N THR A 159 -2.83 4.43 17.66
CA THR A 159 -4.16 3.80 17.51
C THR A 159 -5.33 4.57 18.13
N ARG A 160 -5.04 5.57 18.97
CA ARG A 160 -6.03 6.44 19.60
C ARG A 160 -6.07 7.85 18.98
N GLY A 161 -5.27 8.12 17.95
CA GLY A 161 -5.14 9.43 17.31
C GLY A 161 -5.43 9.37 15.81
N ALA A 162 -5.23 10.51 15.14
CA ALA A 162 -5.50 10.66 13.70
C ALA A 162 -4.47 9.97 12.78
N HIS A 163 -3.33 9.54 13.33
CA HIS A 163 -2.21 8.98 12.58
C HIS A 163 -1.77 7.62 13.15
N PRO A 164 -2.63 6.59 13.08
CA PRO A 164 -2.20 5.24 13.42
C PRO A 164 -1.16 4.75 12.42
N ALA A 165 -0.15 4.01 12.88
CA ALA A 165 0.90 3.49 12.00
C ALA A 165 1.54 2.22 12.54
N LEU A 166 2.17 1.48 11.64
CA LEU A 166 3.14 0.43 11.97
C LEU A 166 4.54 1.03 11.95
N ARG A 167 5.15 1.13 13.12
CA ARG A 167 6.54 1.56 13.25
C ARG A 167 7.49 0.38 13.06
N ILE A 168 8.35 0.48 12.07
CA ILE A 168 9.41 -0.47 11.77
C ILE A 168 10.71 0.11 12.32
N SER A 169 11.30 -0.54 13.31
CA SER A 169 12.51 -0.04 13.99
C SER A 169 13.66 -1.01 13.93
N GLY A 170 14.88 -0.49 13.81
CA GLY A 170 16.10 -1.25 13.86
C GLY A 170 16.53 -1.82 12.51
N ARG A 171 17.85 -1.80 12.30
CA ARG A 171 18.52 -2.03 11.01
C ARG A 171 18.03 -3.26 10.25
N ARG A 172 17.92 -4.42 10.91
CA ARG A 172 17.50 -5.68 10.24
C ARG A 172 16.11 -5.62 9.63
N ARG A 173 15.13 -5.04 10.33
CA ARG A 173 13.74 -4.96 9.85
C ARG A 173 13.61 -3.89 8.78
N LEU A 174 14.30 -2.77 8.94
CA LEU A 174 14.34 -1.71 7.94
C LEU A 174 15.03 -2.18 6.65
N SER A 175 16.10 -2.97 6.76
CA SER A 175 16.77 -3.56 5.58
C SER A 175 15.82 -4.42 4.77
N ARG A 176 15.05 -5.30 5.44
CA ARG A 176 14.02 -6.11 4.77
C ARG A 176 12.94 -5.27 4.10
N LEU A 177 12.51 -4.18 4.73
CA LEU A 177 11.55 -3.27 4.12
C LEU A 177 12.13 -2.65 2.85
N VAL A 178 13.35 -2.12 2.90
CA VAL A 178 14.04 -1.51 1.75
C VAL A 178 14.21 -2.52 0.61
N GLU A 179 14.65 -3.75 0.92
CA GLU A 179 14.77 -4.84 -0.06
C GLU A 179 13.44 -5.16 -0.77
N ASN A 180 12.32 -5.13 -0.05
CA ASN A 180 11.01 -5.41 -0.63
C ASN A 180 10.41 -4.23 -1.39
N VAL A 181 10.56 -3.02 -0.85
CA VAL A 181 9.96 -1.80 -1.41
C VAL A 181 10.69 -1.34 -2.68
N GLY A 182 12.00 -1.64 -2.78
CA GLY A 182 12.84 -1.29 -3.91
C GLY A 182 13.24 0.19 -3.95
N GLU A 183 13.78 0.64 -5.08
CA GLU A 183 14.28 2.01 -5.26
C GLU A 183 13.18 3.08 -5.19
N PRO A 184 13.47 4.30 -4.69
CA PRO A 184 12.51 5.39 -4.70
C PRO A 184 12.07 5.77 -6.13
N PRO A 185 10.88 6.35 -6.29
CA PRO A 185 10.55 7.12 -7.49
C PRO A 185 11.63 8.16 -7.84
N GLY A 186 11.72 8.53 -9.12
CA GLY A 186 12.81 9.39 -9.62
C GLY A 186 12.83 10.82 -9.09
N GLU A 187 11.75 11.29 -8.48
CA GLU A 187 11.69 12.62 -7.88
C GLU A 187 12.54 12.76 -6.61
N ALA A 188 13.30 13.85 -6.48
CA ALA A 188 14.20 14.07 -5.34
C ALA A 188 13.47 14.11 -3.98
N SER A 189 12.22 14.61 -3.94
CA SER A 189 11.40 14.59 -2.73
C SER A 189 11.03 13.16 -2.30
N ALA A 190 10.92 12.21 -3.24
CA ALA A 190 10.67 10.82 -2.92
C ALA A 190 11.83 10.21 -2.14
N LEU A 191 13.08 10.51 -2.51
CA LEU A 191 14.28 10.04 -1.82
C LEU A 191 14.29 10.43 -0.33
N ALA A 192 13.82 11.63 0.01
CA ALA A 192 13.76 12.09 1.40
C ALA A 192 12.71 11.35 2.25
N HIS A 193 11.69 10.75 1.62
CA HIS A 193 10.57 10.08 2.26
C HIS A 193 10.62 8.55 2.16
N TRP A 194 11.56 8.03 1.37
CA TRP A 194 11.71 6.60 1.14
C TRP A 194 12.41 5.89 2.30
N PRO A 195 12.08 4.62 2.61
CA PRO A 195 12.84 3.87 3.60
C PRO A 195 14.31 3.73 3.17
N ARG A 196 15.23 3.87 4.13
CA ARG A 196 16.69 3.78 3.94
C ARG A 196 17.37 3.18 5.18
N ILE A 197 18.63 2.75 5.06
CA ILE A 197 19.43 2.07 6.10
C ILE A 197 20.68 2.88 6.46
#